data_AF-A0A090XFN5-F1
#
_entry.id   AF-A0A090XFN5-F1
#
_cell.length_a   1.000
_cell.length_b   1.000
_cell.length_c   1.000
_cell.angle_alpha   90.00
_cell.angle_beta   90.00
_cell.angle_gamma   90.00
#
_symmetry.space_group_name_H-M   'P 1'
#
loop_
_entity.id
_entity.type
_entity.pdbx_description
1 polymer ?
#
loop_
_entity_poly.entity_id
_entity_poly.type
_entity_poly.pdbx_seq_one_letter_code
_entity_poly.pdbx_strand_id
1 'polypeptide(L)'
;MKTGTTTRTGNKVFLLWGFLLWLAATLVFHFFGGLLIDVEKPLITGICFIAAIPLIWGCMTPLYSMVRLSPLERLVPAACTALPGMLLDVVSLPFHRFVFPGISDSSMPLLAAWLLWAYALIILTGLRTKGHSA
;
A
#
# COMPACT_ATOMS: atom_id res chain seq x y z
N MET A 1 18.95 -7.37 -28.78
CA MET A 1 18.56 -6.01 -28.37
C MET A 1 17.04 -5.87 -28.58
N LYS A 2 16.22 -6.10 -27.54
CA LYS A 2 14.76 -5.93 -27.61
C LYS A 2 14.44 -4.54 -27.08
N THR A 3 14.18 -3.62 -28.01
CA THR A 3 13.91 -2.21 -27.78
C THR A 3 12.43 -1.97 -27.45
N GLY A 4 12.15 -1.43 -26.27
CA GLY A 4 11.25 -0.29 -26.11
C GLY A 4 9.75 -0.46 -25.88
N THR A 5 9.12 -1.64 -26.05
CA THR A 5 7.63 -1.72 -26.01
C THR A 5 7.04 -2.46 -24.80
N THR A 6 7.81 -3.31 -24.11
CA THR A 6 7.26 -4.17 -23.03
C THR A 6 7.03 -3.44 -21.69
N THR A 7 7.56 -2.23 -21.51
CA THR A 7 7.52 -1.49 -20.23
C THR A 7 6.23 -0.70 -20.01
N ARG A 8 5.52 -0.27 -21.07
CA ARG A 8 4.38 0.67 -20.93
C ARG A 8 3.09 0.01 -20.44
N THR A 9 2.87 -1.27 -20.76
CA THR A 9 1.65 -2.00 -20.37
C THR A 9 1.74 -2.53 -18.94
N GLY A 10 2.92 -2.99 -18.52
CA GLY A 10 3.15 -3.45 -17.14
C GLY A 10 2.83 -2.36 -16.11
N ASN A 11 3.37 -1.14 -16.32
CA ASN A 11 3.22 -0.04 -15.37
C ASN A 11 1.75 0.37 -15.14
N LYS A 12 0.89 0.28 -16.16
CA LYS A 12 -0.54 0.57 -16.00
C LYS A 12 -1.25 -0.42 -15.08
N VAL A 13 -0.86 -1.69 -15.11
CA VAL A 13 -1.41 -2.71 -14.22
C VAL A 13 -1.02 -2.41 -12.77
N PHE A 14 0.23 -2.02 -12.51
CA PHE A 14 0.68 -1.63 -11.18
C PHE A 14 -0.03 -0.37 -10.66
N LEU A 15 -0.20 0.64 -11.51
CA LEU A 15 -0.96 1.85 -11.17
C LEU A 15 -2.44 1.53 -10.83
N LEU A 16 -3.09 0.71 -11.65
CA LEU A 16 -4.47 0.28 -11.39
C LEU A 16 -4.57 -0.56 -10.12
N TRP A 17 -3.61 -1.45 -9.90
CA TRP A 17 -3.55 -2.25 -8.69
C TRP A 17 -3.35 -1.39 -7.44
N GLY A 18 -2.49 -0.38 -7.51
CA GLY A 18 -2.29 0.61 -6.47
C GLY A 18 -3.57 1.36 -6.12
N PHE A 19 -4.31 1.80 -7.14
CA PHE A 19 -5.62 2.40 -6.97
C PHE A 19 -6.62 1.45 -6.29
N LEU A 20 -6.65 0.18 -6.68
CA LEU A 20 -7.55 -0.82 -6.08
C LEU A 20 -7.18 -1.12 -4.62
N LEU A 21 -5.88 -1.22 -4.29
CA LEU A 21 -5.41 -1.38 -2.91
C LEU A 21 -5.79 -0.18 -2.06
N TRP A 22 -5.60 1.02 -2.58
CA TRP A 22 -6.02 2.25 -1.91
C TRP A 22 -7.52 2.24 -1.67
N LEU A 23 -8.34 2.00 -2.70
CA LEU A 23 -9.80 2.00 -2.59
C LEU A 23 -10.28 0.96 -1.57
N ALA A 24 -9.71 -0.25 -1.59
CA ALA A 24 -10.04 -1.29 -0.63
C ALA A 24 -9.68 -0.87 0.81
N ALA A 25 -8.48 -0.30 1.02
CA ALA A 25 -8.08 0.22 2.32
C ALA A 25 -9.00 1.37 2.78
N THR A 26 -9.33 2.30 1.89
CA THR A 26 -10.25 3.40 2.17
C THR A 26 -11.60 2.89 2.61
N LEU A 27 -12.19 1.92 1.90
CA LEU A 27 -13.47 1.33 2.30
C LEU A 27 -13.38 0.63 3.65
N VAL A 28 -12.30 -0.12 3.91
CA VAL A 28 -12.09 -0.77 5.22
C VAL A 28 -12.02 0.26 6.34
N PHE A 29 -11.25 1.34 6.20
CA PHE A 29 -11.17 2.38 7.22
C PHE A 29 -12.41 3.28 7.27
N HIS A 30 -13.14 3.43 6.17
CA HIS A 30 -14.41 4.16 6.16
C HIS A 30 -15.45 3.48 7.06
N PHE A 31 -15.60 2.16 6.93
CA PHE A 31 -16.60 1.41 7.70
C PHE A 31 -16.10 0.90 9.05
N PHE A 32 -14.83 0.51 9.14
CA PHE A 32 -14.24 -0.15 10.31
C PHE A 32 -13.14 0.68 10.98
N GLY A 33 -12.88 1.91 10.52
CA GLY A 33 -11.76 2.72 10.99
C GLY A 33 -11.75 2.96 12.49
N GLY A 34 -12.90 3.26 13.10
CA GLY A 34 -12.99 3.46 14.55
C GLY A 34 -12.75 2.20 15.40
N LEU A 35 -12.82 1.02 14.79
CA LEU A 35 -12.44 -0.23 15.45
C LEU A 35 -10.94 -0.52 15.28
N LEU A 36 -10.41 -0.24 14.09
CA LEU A 36 -9.05 -0.61 13.69
C LEU A 36 -7.98 0.39 14.14
N ILE A 37 -8.28 1.68 14.10
CA ILE A 37 -7.36 2.79 14.39
C ILE A 37 -7.99 3.69 15.45
N ASP A 38 -7.53 3.50 16.69
CA ASP A 38 -7.98 4.27 17.83
C ASP A 38 -6.82 4.39 18.84
N VAL A 39 -6.56 5.63 19.29
CA VAL A 39 -5.55 5.94 20.33
C VAL A 39 -5.90 5.25 21.64
N GLU A 40 -7.19 5.08 21.95
CA GLU A 40 -7.65 4.45 23.19
C GLU A 40 -7.49 2.92 23.17
N LYS A 41 -7.30 2.32 21.99
CA LYS A 41 -7.18 0.87 21.79
C LYS A 41 -5.83 0.49 21.17
N PRO A 42 -4.69 0.75 21.84
CA PRO A 42 -3.36 0.57 21.27
C PRO A 42 -3.06 -0.86 20.84
N LEU A 43 -3.63 -1.87 21.52
CA LEU A 43 -3.47 -3.27 21.14
C LEU A 43 -4.10 -3.59 19.78
N ILE A 44 -5.33 -3.14 19.54
CA ILE A 44 -6.02 -3.40 18.26
C ILE A 44 -5.33 -2.65 17.13
N THR A 45 -4.98 -1.38 17.36
CA THR A 45 -4.18 -0.58 16.43
C THR A 45 -2.85 -1.28 16.12
N GLY A 46 -2.13 -1.77 17.12
CA GLY A 46 -0.88 -2.52 16.91
C GLY A 46 -1.06 -3.79 16.07
N ILE A 47 -2.12 -4.56 16.31
CA ILE A 47 -2.48 -5.71 15.48
C ILE A 47 -2.74 -5.28 14.04
N CYS A 48 -3.43 -4.14 13.82
CA CYS A 48 -3.68 -3.60 12.49
C CYS A 48 -2.37 -3.27 11.73
N PHE A 49 -1.37 -2.72 12.42
CA PHE A 49 -0.03 -2.47 11.82
C PHE A 49 0.71 -3.77 11.48
N ILE A 50 0.66 -4.77 12.37
CA ILE A 50 1.32 -6.07 12.14
C ILE A 50 0.64 -6.82 11.00
N ALA A 51 -0.70 -6.82 10.96
CA ALA A 51 -1.50 -7.47 9.93
C ALA A 51 -1.27 -6.88 8.53
N ALA A 52 -0.87 -5.60 8.44
CA ALA A 52 -0.50 -4.98 7.17
C ALA A 52 0.69 -5.70 6.49
N ILE A 53 1.63 -6.26 7.26
CA ILE A 53 2.81 -6.96 6.73
C ILE A 53 2.42 -8.15 5.83
N PRO A 54 1.75 -9.20 6.35
CA PRO A 54 1.36 -10.34 5.52
C PRO A 54 0.34 -9.94 4.45
N LEU A 55 -0.52 -8.95 4.71
CA LEU A 55 -1.49 -8.46 3.73
C LEU A 55 -0.80 -7.87 2.50
N ILE A 56 0.09 -6.90 2.69
CA ILE A 56 0.83 -6.26 1.59
C ILE A 56 1.69 -7.30 0.87
N TRP A 57 2.34 -8.21 1.60
CA TRP A 57 3.11 -9.28 0.98
C TRP A 57 2.25 -10.20 0.10
N GLY A 58 1.09 -10.60 0.61
CA GLY A 58 0.10 -11.41 -0.08
C GLY A 58 -0.52 -10.72 -1.30
N CYS A 59 -0.64 -9.39 -1.28
CA CYS A 59 -1.14 -8.62 -2.42
C CYS A 59 -0.07 -8.38 -3.51
N MET A 60 1.19 -8.15 -3.11
CA MET A 60 2.26 -7.80 -4.05
C MET A 60 2.91 -9.02 -4.70
N THR A 61 3.06 -10.13 -3.98
CA THR A 61 3.73 -11.33 -4.52
C THR A 61 3.04 -11.97 -5.73
N PRO A 62 1.69 -12.10 -5.79
CA PRO A 62 1.02 -12.64 -6.96
C PRO A 62 1.17 -11.70 -8.16
N LEU A 63 1.14 -10.39 -7.93
CA LEU A 63 1.28 -9.38 -8.96
C LEU A 63 2.64 -9.48 -9.66
N TYR A 64 3.72 -9.67 -8.91
CA TYR A 64 5.05 -9.90 -9.49
C TYR A 64 5.16 -11.21 -10.27
N SER A 65 4.47 -12.26 -9.80
CA SER A 65 4.43 -13.56 -10.47
C SER A 65 3.68 -13.49 -11.82
N MET A 66 2.53 -12.80 -11.84
CA MET A 66 1.71 -12.61 -13.04
C MET A 66 2.48 -11.89 -14.17
N VAL A 67 3.29 -10.88 -13.81
CA VAL A 67 4.08 -10.09 -14.76
C VAL A 67 5.47 -10.70 -15.01
N ARG A 68 5.81 -11.82 -14.35
CA ARG A 68 7.10 -12.55 -14.47
C ARG A 68 8.33 -11.65 -14.27
N LEU A 69 8.27 -10.74 -13.31
CA LEU A 69 9.34 -9.76 -13.07
C LEU A 69 10.55 -10.38 -12.36
N SER A 70 11.74 -10.11 -12.89
CA SER A 70 13.00 -10.43 -12.21
C SER A 70 13.15 -9.56 -10.96
N PRO A 71 13.86 -10.03 -9.90
CA PRO A 71 14.00 -9.26 -8.65
C PRO A 71 14.56 -7.85 -8.84
N LEU A 72 15.44 -7.66 -9.82
CA LEU A 72 16.07 -6.37 -10.17
C LEU A 72 15.08 -5.36 -10.78
N GLU A 73 13.96 -5.83 -11.33
CA GLU A 73 12.99 -5.00 -12.04
C GLU A 73 11.77 -4.64 -11.18
N ARG A 74 11.70 -5.08 -9.92
CA ARG A 74 10.49 -4.94 -9.08
C ARG A 74 10.32 -3.58 -8.43
N LEU A 75 11.40 -2.83 -8.24
CA LEU A 75 11.36 -1.56 -7.53
C LEU A 75 10.48 -0.51 -8.23
N VAL A 76 10.63 -0.35 -9.55
CA VAL A 76 9.83 0.61 -10.33
C VAL A 76 8.34 0.25 -10.30
N PRO A 77 7.93 -1.00 -10.59
CA PRO A 77 6.56 -1.47 -10.38
C PRO A 77 6.01 -1.27 -8.98
N ALA A 78 6.80 -1.57 -7.93
CA ALA A 78 6.39 -1.36 -6.55
C ALA A 78 6.09 0.12 -6.26
N ALA A 79 6.97 1.01 -6.73
CA ALA A 79 6.76 2.45 -6.63
C ALA A 79 5.52 2.90 -7.42
N CYS A 80 5.32 2.37 -8.64
CA CYS A 80 4.11 2.63 -9.42
C CYS A 80 2.83 2.15 -8.72
N THR A 81 2.87 1.09 -7.92
CA THR A 81 1.73 0.65 -7.10
C THR A 81 1.46 1.61 -5.93
N ALA A 82 2.50 2.14 -5.28
CA ALA A 82 2.31 3.02 -4.12
C ALA A 82 1.84 4.44 -4.51
N LEU A 83 2.37 4.99 -5.60
CA LEU A 83 2.10 6.37 -6.06
C LEU A 83 0.63 6.78 -6.15
N PRO A 84 -0.29 6.03 -6.80
CA PRO A 84 -1.68 6.44 -6.93
C PRO A 84 -2.37 6.56 -5.58
N GLY A 85 -2.12 5.63 -4.65
CA GLY A 85 -2.66 5.70 -3.29
C GLY A 85 -2.12 6.92 -2.54
N MET A 86 -0.80 7.16 -2.59
CA MET A 86 -0.19 8.34 -1.98
C MET A 86 -0.80 9.65 -2.50
N LEU A 87 -1.03 9.76 -3.81
CA LEU A 87 -1.65 10.95 -4.43
C LEU A 87 -3.10 11.13 -3.97
N LEU A 88 -3.85 10.04 -3.89
CA LEU A 88 -5.24 10.09 -3.43
C LEU A 88 -5.32 10.40 -1.94
N ASP A 89 -4.32 10.02 -1.14
CA ASP A 89 -4.26 10.36 0.29
C ASP A 89 -4.06 11.85 0.57
N VAL A 90 -3.42 12.58 -0.34
CA VAL A 90 -3.35 14.05 -0.28
C VAL A 90 -4.74 14.68 -0.33
N VAL A 91 -5.71 14.00 -0.96
CA VAL A 91 -7.11 14.43 -1.00
C VAL A 91 -7.92 13.74 0.10
N SER A 92 -7.69 12.46 0.39
CA SER A 92 -8.53 11.70 1.33
C SER A 92 -8.37 12.19 2.78
N LEU A 93 -7.14 12.53 3.19
CA LEU A 93 -6.83 12.90 4.57
C LEU A 93 -7.36 14.28 4.98
N PRO A 94 -7.28 15.35 4.16
CA PRO A 94 -7.91 16.62 4.51
C PRO A 94 -9.44 16.55 4.59
N PHE A 95 -10.05 15.64 3.83
CA PHE A 95 -11.49 15.39 3.85
C PHE A 95 -11.86 14.19 4.73
N HIS A 96 -11.04 13.88 5.75
CA HIS A 96 -11.20 12.68 6.58
C HIS A 96 -12.55 12.57 7.27
N ARG A 97 -13.21 13.67 7.64
CA ARG A 97 -14.55 13.62 8.24
C ARG A 97 -15.61 13.01 7.31
N PHE A 98 -15.40 13.13 6.00
CA PHE A 98 -16.26 12.54 4.98
C PHE A 98 -15.77 11.14 4.57
N VAL A 99 -14.45 10.99 4.41
CA VAL A 99 -13.84 9.74 3.91
C VAL A 99 -13.67 8.68 5.01
N PHE A 100 -13.47 9.08 6.26
CA PHE A 100 -13.21 8.23 7.42
C PHE A 100 -14.05 8.68 8.64
N PRO A 101 -15.39 8.70 8.54
CA PRO A 101 -16.25 9.27 9.59
C PRO A 101 -16.14 8.54 10.93
N GLY A 102 -15.69 7.28 10.93
CA GLY A 102 -15.52 6.48 12.14
C GLY A 102 -14.22 6.73 12.92
N ILE A 103 -13.25 7.47 12.38
CA ILE A 103 -11.95 7.72 13.02
C ILE A 103 -11.99 9.08 13.71
N SER A 104 -11.62 9.14 14.99
CA SER A 104 -11.55 10.40 15.73
C SER A 104 -10.42 11.30 15.22
N ASP A 105 -10.60 12.62 15.36
CA ASP A 105 -9.58 13.61 14.96
C ASP A 105 -8.22 13.34 15.66
N SER A 106 -8.23 12.84 16.90
CA SER A 106 -7.02 12.46 17.66
C SER A 106 -6.30 11.23 17.11
N SER A 107 -7.01 10.35 16.39
CA SER A 107 -6.48 9.11 15.81
C SER A 107 -6.01 9.29 14.35
N MET A 108 -6.26 10.45 13.75
CA MET A 108 -5.82 10.75 12.38
C MET A 108 -4.30 10.62 12.16
N PRO A 109 -3.42 11.03 13.09
CA PRO A 109 -1.99 10.79 12.95
C PRO A 109 -1.63 9.28 12.89
N LEU A 110 -2.38 8.42 13.60
CA LEU A 110 -2.18 6.97 13.54
C LEU A 110 -2.59 6.40 12.19
N LEU A 111 -3.69 6.88 11.60
CA LEU A 111 -4.10 6.49 10.25
C LEU A 111 -3.03 6.91 9.23
N ALA A 112 -2.55 8.15 9.30
CA ALA A 112 -1.50 8.64 8.42
C ALA A 112 -0.20 7.81 8.55
N ALA A 113 0.19 7.46 9.77
CA ALA A 113 1.32 6.58 10.04
C ALA A 113 1.09 5.17 9.46
N TRP A 114 -0.13 4.63 9.56
CA TRP A 114 -0.48 3.33 8.99
C TRP A 114 -0.41 3.34 7.47
N LEU A 115 -0.90 4.39 6.81
CA LEU A 115 -0.81 4.55 5.35
C LEU A 115 0.64 4.63 4.90
N LEU A 116 1.46 5.47 5.54
CA LEU A 116 2.89 5.56 5.27
C LEU A 116 3.59 4.21 5.46
N TRP A 117 3.26 3.49 6.52
CA TRP A 117 3.75 2.15 6.80
C TRP A 117 3.39 1.16 5.68
N ALA A 118 2.13 1.13 5.24
CA ALA A 118 1.68 0.28 4.15
C ALA A 118 2.45 0.57 2.85
N TYR A 119 2.65 1.85 2.51
CA TYR A 119 3.42 2.22 1.32
C TYR A 119 4.90 1.84 1.42
N ALA A 120 5.53 2.02 2.59
CA ALA A 120 6.89 1.58 2.84
C ALA A 120 7.03 0.06 2.64
N LEU A 121 6.07 -0.73 3.15
CA LEU A 121 6.01 -2.17 2.93
C LEU A 121 5.88 -2.52 1.44
N ILE A 122 5.02 -1.82 0.70
CA ILE A 122 4.88 -2.03 -0.76
C ILE A 122 6.24 -1.84 -1.44
N ILE A 123 6.93 -0.74 -1.16
CA ILE A 123 8.26 -0.45 -1.74
C ILE A 123 9.29 -1.51 -1.31
N LEU A 124 9.28 -1.93 -0.04
CA LEU A 124 10.16 -2.98 0.49
C LEU A 124 9.98 -4.31 -0.23
N THR A 125 8.78 -4.66 -0.69
CA THR A 125 8.58 -5.88 -1.50
C THR A 125 9.34 -5.84 -2.83
N GLY A 126 9.58 -4.64 -3.37
CA GLY A 126 10.36 -4.41 -4.59
C GLY A 126 11.88 -4.31 -4.35
N LEU A 127 12.30 -4.06 -3.10
CA LEU A 127 13.72 -3.91 -2.70
C LEU A 127 14.44 -5.24 -2.45
N ARG A 128 13.84 -6.41 -2.73
CA ARG A 128 14.54 -7.70 -2.64
C ARG A 128 15.61 -7.83 -3.74
N THR A 129 16.73 -7.16 -3.54
CA THR A 129 18.03 -7.48 -4.12
C THR A 129 18.33 -8.94 -3.79
N LYS A 130 18.77 -9.72 -4.77
CA LYS A 130 19.34 -11.04 -4.51
C LYS A 130 20.40 -10.88 -3.42
N GLY A 131 20.18 -11.47 -2.25
CA GLY A 131 21.30 -11.83 -1.40
C GLY A 131 22.20 -12.72 -2.24
N HIS A 132 23.41 -12.26 -2.53
CA HIS A 132 24.48 -13.13 -2.99
C HIS A 132 24.70 -14.15 -1.87
N SER A 133 24.09 -15.33 -2.00
CA SER A 133 24.67 -16.53 -1.37
C SER A 133 25.87 -16.89 -2.24
N ALA A 134 27.03 -16.41 -1.79
CA ALA A 134 28.34 -16.93 -2.16
C ALA A 134 28.47 -18.40 -1.74
#